data_AF-A0A950RVD9-F1
#
_entry.id   AF-A0A950RVD9-F1
#
_cell.length_a   1.000
_cell.length_b   1.000
_cell.length_c   1.000
_cell.angle_alpha   90.00
_cell.angle_beta   90.00
_cell.angle_gamma   90.00
#
_symmetry.space_group_name_H-M   'P 1'
#
loop_
_entity.id
_entity.type
_entity.pdbx_description
1 polymer ?
#
loop_
_entity_poly.entity_id
_entity_poly.type
_entity_poly.pdbx_seq_one_letter_code
_entity_poly.pdbx_strand_id
1 'polypeptide(L)'
;MIGYRLLRTAALALVLYGILGLAIAAAMLVVGVATFGQIATFQKTLDDERSSLVQSIRTVSGTVRDTASSTGDFQRSIDGARLSADRASTLANSTAGTFRSLSEATNVSIFGAQPFATIAPQFAEAADQLQQLAISLGQTRDTLSQNGTDVSRVGNDLNQLQGELDAVASSLSQPGVLGFGTQTLVPFEVAFFGMCLLVILQSAFSLLAGVLLFRMQRALGSESLFPHLERRGSLPETADGEPERLPAVRST
;
A
#
# COMPACT_ATOMS: atom_id res chain seq x y z
N MET A 1 1.68 51.92 48.22
CA MET A 1 1.38 52.07 46.77
C MET A 1 2.06 51.03 45.86
N ILE A 2 3.16 50.38 46.26
CA ILE A 2 3.92 49.43 45.40
C ILE A 2 3.14 48.12 45.12
N GLY A 3 2.39 47.59 46.10
CA GLY A 3 1.65 46.32 45.95
C GLY A 3 0.54 46.34 44.89
N TYR A 4 -0.16 47.46 44.71
CA TYR A 4 -1.25 47.58 43.72
C TYR A 4 -0.75 47.59 42.27
N ARG A 5 0.46 48.11 42.02
CA ARG A 5 1.07 48.10 40.67
C ARG A 5 1.59 46.71 40.31
N LEU A 6 2.09 45.96 41.29
CA LEU A 6 2.53 44.57 41.12
C LEU A 6 1.35 43.63 40.83
N LEU A 7 0.22 43.74 41.55
CA LEU A 7 -0.95 42.89 41.26
C LEU A 7 -1.52 43.14 39.86
N ARG A 8 -1.57 44.41 39.41
CA ARG A 8 -2.13 44.76 38.09
C ARG A 8 -1.26 44.26 36.93
N THR A 9 0.06 44.30 37.10
CA THR A 9 1.01 43.75 36.10
C THR A 9 0.98 42.23 36.08
N ALA A 10 0.86 41.57 37.23
CA ALA A 10 0.71 40.11 37.32
C ALA A 10 -0.60 39.63 36.67
N ALA A 11 -1.74 40.28 36.92
CA ALA A 11 -3.01 39.92 36.30
C ALA A 11 -2.96 40.07 34.77
N LEU A 12 -2.35 41.15 34.27
CA LEU A 12 -2.20 41.39 32.83
C LEU A 12 -1.24 40.38 32.18
N ALA A 13 -0.15 40.01 32.86
CA ALA A 13 0.76 38.96 32.42
C ALA A 13 0.06 37.60 32.36
N LEU A 14 -0.78 37.26 33.34
CA LEU A 14 -1.53 35.99 33.40
C LEU A 14 -2.56 35.87 32.26
N VAL A 15 -3.25 36.98 31.95
CA VAL A 15 -4.22 37.04 30.84
C VAL A 15 -3.49 36.93 29.50
N LEU A 16 -2.41 37.67 29.29
CA LEU A 16 -1.60 37.57 28.07
C LEU A 16 -1.03 36.17 27.87
N TYR A 17 -0.54 35.54 28.94
CA TYR A 17 -0.05 34.17 28.91
C TYR A 17 -1.15 33.17 28.52
N GLY A 18 -2.35 33.31 29.09
CA GLY A 18 -3.50 32.47 28.74
C GLY A 18 -3.95 32.64 27.29
N ILE A 19 -3.98 33.86 26.76
CA ILE A 19 -4.30 34.12 25.34
C ILE A 19 -3.24 33.50 24.43
N LEU A 20 -1.95 33.67 24.76
CA LEU A 20 -0.86 33.13 23.97
C LEU A 20 -0.88 31.59 23.98
N GLY A 21 -1.11 30.96 25.12
CA GLY A 21 -1.25 29.51 25.24
C GLY A 21 -2.43 28.97 24.42
N LEU A 22 -3.58 29.65 24.48
CA LEU A 22 -4.75 29.30 23.68
C LEU A 22 -4.48 29.43 22.18
N ALA A 23 -3.80 30.50 21.75
CA ALA A 23 -3.43 30.72 20.36
C ALA A 23 -2.48 29.64 19.83
N ILE A 24 -1.48 29.26 20.62
CA ILE A 24 -0.53 28.19 20.28
C ILE A 24 -1.25 26.84 20.20
N ALA A 25 -2.11 26.53 21.18
CA ALA A 25 -2.87 25.28 21.18
C ALA A 25 -3.82 25.17 19.98
N ALA A 26 -4.51 26.26 19.63
CA ALA A 26 -5.36 26.32 18.45
C ALA A 26 -4.55 26.12 17.16
N ALA A 27 -3.39 26.77 17.03
CA ALA A 27 -2.50 26.58 15.87
C ALA A 27 -2.00 25.14 15.76
N MET A 28 -1.54 24.54 16.87
CA MET A 28 -1.13 23.12 16.90
C MET A 28 -2.28 22.18 16.54
N LEU A 29 -3.50 22.45 17.01
CA LEU A 29 -4.66 21.61 16.71
C LEU A 29 -5.01 21.65 15.22
N VAL A 30 -4.98 22.83 14.59
CA VAL A 30 -5.22 22.97 13.14
C VAL A 30 -4.16 22.20 12.33
N VAL A 31 -2.88 22.35 12.68
CA VAL A 31 -1.80 21.61 12.01
C VAL A 31 -1.94 20.11 12.24
N GLY A 32 -2.21 19.68 13.47
CA GLY A 32 -2.38 18.28 13.83
C GLY A 32 -3.51 17.62 13.04
N VAL A 33 -4.69 18.23 13.01
CA VAL A 33 -5.84 17.72 12.24
C VAL A 33 -5.51 17.60 10.74
N ALA A 34 -4.84 18.60 10.16
CA ALA A 34 -4.43 18.56 8.76
C ALA A 34 -3.42 17.44 8.49
N THR A 35 -2.41 17.29 9.34
CA THR A 35 -1.36 16.26 9.21
C THR A 35 -1.93 14.86 9.39
N PHE A 36 -2.74 14.61 10.42
CA PHE A 36 -3.37 13.30 10.63
C PHE A 36 -4.37 12.96 9.52
N GLY A 37 -5.11 13.94 9.01
CA GLY A 37 -6.00 13.76 7.86
C GLY A 37 -5.24 13.35 6.57
N GLN A 38 -4.08 13.96 6.32
CA GLN A 38 -3.22 13.57 5.20
C GLN A 38 -2.66 12.15 5.38
N ILE A 39 -2.21 11.80 6.59
CA ILE A 39 -1.71 10.46 6.89
C ILE A 39 -2.81 9.41 6.68
N ALA A 40 -4.03 9.67 7.16
CA ALA A 40 -5.16 8.75 6.99
C ALA A 40 -5.53 8.58 5.50
N THR A 41 -5.50 9.66 4.73
CA THR A 41 -5.74 9.59 3.27
C THR A 41 -4.65 8.80 2.56
N PHE A 42 -3.38 9.06 2.89
CA PHE A 42 -2.24 8.34 2.33
C PHE A 42 -2.29 6.84 2.66
N GLN A 43 -2.63 6.49 3.90
CA GLN A 43 -2.84 5.10 4.31
C GLN A 43 -3.94 4.42 3.51
N LYS A 44 -5.08 5.10 3.34
CA LYS A 44 -6.19 4.59 2.54
C LYS A 44 -5.75 4.35 1.08
N THR A 45 -5.05 5.30 0.48
CA THR A 45 -4.51 5.15 -0.87
C THR A 45 -3.55 3.97 -0.97
N LEU A 46 -2.64 3.80 0.00
CA LEU A 46 -1.73 2.64 0.03
C LEU A 46 -2.47 1.31 0.18
N ASP A 47 -3.51 1.25 1.03
CA ASP A 47 -4.33 0.05 1.18
C ASP A 47 -5.11 -0.28 -0.10
N ASP A 48 -5.65 0.74 -0.77
CA ASP A 48 -6.35 0.59 -2.05
C ASP A 48 -5.39 0.13 -3.16
N GLU A 49 -4.19 0.74 -3.26
CA GLU A 49 -3.12 0.35 -4.21
C GLU A 49 -2.64 -1.08 -3.96
N ARG A 50 -2.42 -1.43 -2.69
CA ARG A 50 -2.03 -2.77 -2.26
C ARG A 50 -3.11 -3.80 -2.61
N SER A 51 -4.37 -3.51 -2.36
CA SER A 51 -5.50 -4.38 -2.70
C SER A 51 -5.57 -4.61 -4.22
N SER A 52 -5.41 -3.52 -4.99
CA SER A 52 -5.35 -3.56 -6.46
C SER A 52 -4.18 -4.42 -6.96
N LEU A 53 -2.98 -4.25 -6.37
CA LEU A 53 -1.80 -5.05 -6.71
C LEU A 53 -2.01 -6.54 -6.41
N VAL A 54 -2.57 -6.88 -5.24
CA VAL A 54 -2.91 -8.27 -4.89
C VAL A 54 -3.91 -8.86 -5.87
N GLN A 55 -4.92 -8.09 -6.29
CA GLN A 55 -5.89 -8.53 -7.29
C GLN A 55 -5.25 -8.75 -8.67
N SER A 56 -4.35 -7.85 -9.08
CA SER A 56 -3.58 -8.00 -10.32
C SER A 56 -2.71 -9.26 -10.30
N ILE A 57 -1.98 -9.51 -9.21
CA ILE A 57 -1.16 -10.72 -9.04
C ILE A 57 -2.02 -11.98 -9.08
N ARG A 58 -3.18 -11.98 -8.41
CA ARG A 58 -4.12 -13.13 -8.46
C ARG A 58 -4.64 -13.38 -9.87
N THR A 59 -4.89 -12.32 -10.63
CA THR A 59 -5.32 -12.43 -12.03
C THR A 59 -4.21 -13.04 -12.88
N VAL A 60 -2.97 -12.58 -12.72
CA VAL A 60 -1.80 -13.16 -13.41
C VAL A 60 -1.59 -14.63 -12.99
N SER A 61 -1.70 -14.95 -11.70
CA SER A 61 -1.62 -16.33 -11.19
C SER A 61 -2.71 -17.23 -11.81
N GLY A 62 -3.92 -16.70 -11.99
CA GLY A 62 -5.01 -17.36 -12.71
C GLY A 62 -4.64 -17.64 -14.17
N THR A 63 -4.17 -16.64 -14.90
CA THR A 63 -3.72 -16.82 -16.29
C THR A 63 -2.58 -17.84 -16.42
N VAL A 64 -1.62 -17.83 -15.47
CA VAL A 64 -0.53 -18.82 -15.42
C VAL A 64 -1.09 -20.22 -15.16
N ARG A 65 -2.08 -20.36 -14.26
CA ARG A 65 -2.79 -21.63 -14.00
C ARG A 65 -3.42 -22.19 -15.28
N ASP A 66 -4.17 -21.34 -15.97
CA ASP A 66 -4.89 -21.73 -17.18
C ASP A 66 -3.93 -22.11 -18.29
N THR A 67 -2.81 -21.37 -18.40
CA THR A 67 -1.72 -21.70 -19.33
C THR A 67 -1.06 -23.05 -18.99
N ALA A 68 -0.80 -23.33 -17.71
CA ALA A 68 -0.26 -24.60 -17.26
C ALA A 68 -1.23 -25.76 -17.56
N SER A 69 -2.53 -25.57 -17.34
CA SER A 69 -3.57 -26.55 -17.69
C SER A 69 -3.62 -26.80 -19.20
N SER A 70 -3.63 -25.74 -20.01
CA SER A 70 -3.62 -25.84 -21.47
C SER A 70 -2.37 -26.55 -22.00
N THR A 71 -1.22 -26.32 -21.36
CA THR A 71 0.03 -27.04 -21.64
C THR A 71 -0.10 -28.54 -21.34
N GLY A 72 -0.78 -28.90 -20.26
CA GLY A 72 -1.11 -30.29 -19.93
C GLY A 72 -2.07 -30.96 -20.93
N ASP A 73 -3.06 -30.22 -21.44
CA ASP A 73 -3.94 -30.70 -22.51
C ASP A 73 -3.17 -30.90 -23.83
N PHE A 74 -2.26 -29.97 -24.14
CA PHE A 74 -1.39 -30.06 -25.31
C PHE A 74 -0.45 -31.28 -25.24
N GLN A 75 0.10 -31.57 -24.05
CA GLN A 75 0.91 -32.78 -23.83
C GLN A 75 0.10 -34.06 -24.11
N ARG A 76 -1.15 -34.14 -23.64
CA ARG A 76 -2.04 -35.27 -23.95
C ARG A 76 -2.32 -35.40 -25.46
N SER A 77 -2.45 -34.28 -26.16
CA SER A 77 -2.60 -34.26 -27.63
C SER A 77 -1.35 -34.80 -28.34
N ILE A 78 -0.16 -34.39 -27.90
CA ILE A 78 1.12 -34.91 -28.41
C ILE A 78 1.23 -36.42 -28.18
N ASP A 79 0.86 -36.92 -27.00
CA ASP A 79 0.88 -38.35 -26.70
C ASP A 79 -0.08 -39.13 -27.62
N GLY A 80 -1.26 -38.58 -27.88
CA GLY A 80 -2.22 -39.14 -28.84
C GLY A 80 -1.69 -39.16 -30.28
N ALA A 81 -1.04 -38.08 -30.71
CA ALA A 81 -0.39 -38.01 -32.01
C ALA A 81 0.76 -39.00 -32.13
N ARG A 82 1.57 -39.16 -31.07
CA ARG A 82 2.69 -40.11 -31.00
C ARG A 82 2.20 -41.55 -31.14
N LEU A 83 1.15 -41.92 -30.40
CA LEU A 83 0.52 -43.23 -30.50
C LEU A 83 -0.07 -43.50 -31.89
N SER A 84 -0.65 -42.48 -32.51
CA SER A 84 -1.20 -42.59 -33.87
C SER A 84 -0.10 -42.79 -34.91
N ALA A 85 1.00 -42.05 -34.81
CA ALA A 85 2.17 -42.21 -35.67
C ALA A 85 2.83 -43.60 -35.51
N ASP A 86 2.91 -44.11 -34.29
CA ASP A 86 3.45 -45.45 -33.98
C ASP A 86 2.59 -46.57 -34.60
N ARG A 87 1.26 -46.48 -34.47
CA ARG A 87 0.32 -47.41 -35.11
C ARG A 87 0.40 -47.34 -36.63
N ALA A 88 0.48 -46.13 -37.20
CA ALA A 88 0.61 -45.95 -38.64
C ALA A 88 1.95 -46.49 -39.16
N SER A 89 3.05 -46.30 -38.42
CA SER A 89 4.37 -46.85 -38.76
C SER A 89 4.35 -48.38 -38.76
N THR A 90 3.76 -48.98 -37.72
CA THR A 90 3.59 -50.43 -37.62
C THR A 90 2.76 -50.99 -38.76
N LEU A 91 1.65 -50.34 -39.10
CA LEU A 91 0.78 -50.74 -40.22
C LEU A 91 1.51 -50.64 -41.56
N ALA A 92 2.22 -49.53 -41.80
CA ALA A 92 3.00 -49.33 -43.02
C ALA A 92 4.09 -50.42 -43.16
N ASN A 93 4.80 -50.73 -42.07
CA ASN A 93 5.84 -51.75 -42.06
C ASN A 93 5.26 -53.17 -42.28
N SER A 94 4.13 -53.50 -41.65
CA SER A 94 3.43 -54.76 -41.88
C SER A 94 2.94 -54.88 -43.33
N THR A 95 2.43 -53.79 -43.89
CA THR A 95 1.93 -53.75 -45.28
C THR A 95 3.09 -53.90 -46.26
N ALA A 96 4.24 -53.26 -45.99
CA ALA A 96 5.48 -53.45 -46.75
C ALA A 96 5.91 -54.92 -46.77
N GLY A 97 5.86 -55.59 -45.61
CA GLY A 97 6.14 -57.03 -45.49
C GLY A 97 5.22 -57.90 -46.34
N THR A 98 3.92 -57.60 -46.35
CA THR A 98 2.94 -58.28 -47.21
C THR A 98 3.25 -58.08 -48.69
N PHE A 99 3.58 -56.86 -49.12
CA PHE A 99 3.94 -56.58 -50.52
C PHE A 99 5.22 -57.29 -50.96
N ARG A 100 6.24 -57.39 -50.10
CA ARG A 100 7.43 -58.21 -50.38
C ARG A 100 7.09 -59.69 -50.53
N SER A 101 6.28 -60.21 -49.61
CA SER A 101 5.83 -61.61 -49.67
C SER A 101 5.05 -61.90 -50.96
N LEU A 102 4.23 -60.95 -51.43
CA LEU A 102 3.52 -61.04 -52.72
C LEU A 102 4.47 -60.96 -53.91
N SER A 103 5.47 -60.09 -53.87
CA SER A 103 6.52 -60.00 -54.91
C SER A 103 7.30 -61.32 -55.02
N GLU A 104 7.64 -61.95 -53.90
CA GLU A 104 8.32 -63.25 -53.86
C GLU A 104 7.42 -64.38 -54.37
N ALA A 105 6.15 -64.41 -53.93
CA ALA A 105 5.18 -65.42 -54.35
C ALA A 105 4.82 -65.35 -55.84
N THR A 106 4.92 -64.17 -56.46
CA THR A 106 4.64 -64.00 -57.90
C THR A 106 5.78 -64.50 -58.80
N ASN A 107 6.92 -64.89 -58.23
CA ASN A 107 8.06 -65.43 -58.97
C ASN A 107 7.93 -66.94 -59.33
N VAL A 108 6.75 -67.53 -59.14
CA VAL A 108 6.46 -68.93 -59.48
C VAL A 108 6.40 -69.12 -61.00
N SER A 109 7.20 -70.07 -61.50
CA SER A 109 7.22 -70.45 -62.92
C SER A 109 6.30 -71.64 -63.17
N ILE A 110 5.37 -71.49 -64.12
CA ILE A 110 4.46 -72.56 -64.56
C ILE A 110 4.83 -72.89 -66.01
N PHE A 111 5.36 -74.10 -66.23
CA PHE A 111 5.86 -74.55 -67.54
C PHE A 111 6.89 -73.59 -68.19
N GLY A 112 7.69 -72.88 -67.39
CA GLY A 112 8.69 -71.93 -67.89
C GLY A 112 8.16 -70.53 -68.17
N ALA A 113 6.85 -70.30 -68.05
CA ALA A 113 6.25 -68.97 -68.16
C ALA A 113 6.07 -68.34 -66.76
N GLN A 114 6.42 -67.05 -66.63
CA GLN A 114 6.18 -66.24 -65.43
C GLN A 114 5.13 -65.16 -65.74
N PRO A 115 3.83 -65.48 -65.62
CA PRO A 115 2.76 -64.57 -66.03
C PRO A 115 2.72 -63.25 -65.24
N PHE A 116 3.33 -63.20 -64.05
CA PHE A 116 3.35 -62.03 -63.17
C PHE A 116 4.71 -61.30 -63.11
N ALA A 117 5.67 -61.68 -63.96
CA ALA A 117 7.01 -61.09 -63.94
C ALA A 117 7.01 -59.56 -64.11
N THR A 118 5.99 -58.99 -64.76
CA THR A 118 5.85 -57.54 -64.98
C THR A 118 5.28 -56.77 -63.77
N ILE A 119 4.60 -57.46 -62.84
CA ILE A 119 3.95 -56.84 -61.67
C ILE A 119 4.83 -56.97 -60.42
N ALA A 120 5.65 -58.01 -60.31
CA ALA A 120 6.53 -58.22 -59.17
C ALA A 120 7.40 -56.99 -58.79
N PRO A 121 7.99 -56.23 -59.76
CA PRO A 121 8.73 -55.00 -59.44
C PRO A 121 7.87 -53.90 -58.81
N GLN A 122 6.59 -53.80 -59.20
CA GLN A 122 5.67 -52.79 -58.66
C GLN A 122 5.34 -53.08 -57.19
N PHE A 123 5.20 -54.36 -56.82
CA PHE A 123 5.02 -54.74 -55.42
C PHE A 123 6.27 -54.48 -54.59
N ALA A 124 7.47 -54.71 -55.13
CA ALA A 124 8.72 -54.39 -54.47
C ALA A 124 8.86 -52.88 -54.22
N GLU A 125 8.58 -52.06 -55.24
CA GLU A 125 8.60 -50.60 -55.12
C GLU A 125 7.59 -50.09 -54.09
N ALA A 126 6.35 -50.60 -54.10
CA ALA A 126 5.34 -50.26 -53.10
C ALA A 126 5.78 -50.62 -51.68
N ALA A 127 6.44 -51.77 -51.50
CA ALA A 127 6.98 -52.16 -50.20
C ALA A 127 8.09 -51.21 -49.72
N ASP A 128 8.97 -50.77 -50.60
CA ASP A 128 10.03 -49.83 -50.27
C ASP A 128 9.48 -48.46 -49.90
N GLN A 129 8.47 -47.96 -50.63
CA GLN A 129 7.76 -46.72 -50.29
C GLN A 129 7.07 -46.81 -48.93
N LEU A 130 6.41 -47.93 -48.62
CA LEU A 130 5.78 -48.17 -47.32
C LEU A 130 6.79 -48.27 -46.19
N GLN A 131 7.97 -48.86 -46.43
CA GLN A 131 9.04 -48.89 -45.44
C GLN A 131 9.61 -47.49 -45.19
N GLN A 132 9.82 -46.67 -46.23
CA GLN A 132 10.23 -45.28 -46.07
C GLN A 132 9.20 -44.46 -45.29
N LEU A 133 7.90 -44.67 -45.55
CA LEU A 133 6.82 -44.07 -44.77
C LEU A 133 6.90 -44.49 -43.29
N ALA A 134 7.11 -45.77 -43.01
CA ALA A 134 7.25 -46.27 -41.64
C ALA A 134 8.43 -45.60 -40.90
N ILE A 135 9.57 -45.41 -41.58
CA ILE A 135 10.74 -44.70 -41.05
C ILE A 135 10.41 -43.24 -40.75
N SER A 136 9.78 -42.53 -41.69
CA SER A 136 9.38 -41.13 -41.52
C SER A 136 8.39 -40.93 -40.35
N LEU A 137 7.44 -41.85 -40.19
CA LEU A 137 6.52 -41.87 -39.04
C LEU A 137 7.26 -42.15 -37.73
N GLY A 138 8.29 -42.99 -37.74
CA GLY A 138 9.19 -43.21 -36.60
C GLY A 138 9.93 -41.93 -36.19
N GLN A 139 10.50 -41.20 -37.14
CA GLN A 139 11.16 -39.90 -36.88
C GLN A 139 10.17 -38.84 -36.37
N THR A 140 8.95 -38.83 -36.90
CA THR A 140 7.87 -37.95 -36.43
C THR A 140 7.51 -38.26 -34.98
N ARG A 141 7.36 -39.55 -34.65
CA ARG A 141 7.11 -40.02 -33.28
C ARG A 141 8.20 -39.59 -32.30
N ASP A 142 9.47 -39.67 -32.72
CA ASP A 142 10.60 -39.27 -31.88
C ASP A 142 10.63 -37.76 -31.64
N THR A 143 10.36 -36.96 -32.70
CA THR A 143 10.21 -35.50 -32.59
C THR A 143 9.06 -35.13 -31.66
N LEU A 144 7.91 -35.79 -31.78
CA LEU A 144 6.77 -35.59 -30.87
C LEU A 144 7.14 -35.92 -29.42
N SER A 145 7.95 -36.96 -29.19
CA SER A 145 8.42 -37.32 -27.86
C SER A 145 9.33 -36.25 -27.23
N GLN A 146 10.20 -35.62 -28.03
CA GLN A 146 11.04 -34.51 -27.60
C GLN A 146 10.18 -33.28 -27.27
N ASN A 147 9.28 -32.90 -28.18
CA ASN A 147 8.34 -31.81 -27.96
C ASN A 147 7.49 -32.02 -26.70
N GLY A 148 7.03 -33.25 -26.45
CA GLY A 148 6.29 -33.58 -25.22
C GLY A 148 7.11 -33.37 -23.94
N THR A 149 8.42 -33.66 -23.99
CA THR A 149 9.33 -33.41 -22.86
C THR A 149 9.51 -31.92 -22.61
N ASP A 150 9.68 -31.12 -23.68
CA ASP A 150 9.85 -29.68 -23.57
C ASP A 150 8.58 -28.99 -23.08
N VAL A 151 7.42 -29.40 -23.59
CA VAL A 151 6.10 -28.95 -23.12
C VAL A 151 5.90 -29.28 -21.64
N SER A 152 6.28 -30.49 -21.21
CA SER A 152 6.21 -30.89 -19.80
C SER A 152 7.09 -29.99 -18.91
N ARG A 153 8.29 -29.62 -19.38
CA ARG A 153 9.18 -28.68 -18.68
C ARG A 153 8.52 -27.30 -18.52
N VAL A 154 7.98 -26.75 -19.60
CA VAL A 154 7.25 -25.47 -19.57
C VAL A 154 6.06 -25.53 -18.60
N GLY A 155 5.31 -26.63 -18.59
CA GLY A 155 4.22 -26.83 -17.63
C GLY A 155 4.68 -26.79 -16.18
N ASN A 156 5.84 -27.39 -15.88
CA ASN A 156 6.43 -27.36 -14.53
C ASN A 156 6.90 -25.94 -14.14
N ASP A 157 7.55 -25.22 -15.06
CA ASP A 157 8.01 -23.85 -14.82
C ASP A 157 6.82 -22.90 -14.55
N LEU A 158 5.71 -23.07 -15.28
CA LEU A 158 4.47 -22.30 -15.05
C LEU A 158 3.86 -22.63 -13.68
N ASN A 159 3.85 -23.89 -13.26
CA ASN A 159 3.37 -24.27 -11.92
C ASN A 159 4.23 -23.68 -10.81
N GLN A 160 5.55 -23.62 -11.00
CA GLN A 160 6.46 -22.96 -10.06
C GLN A 160 6.18 -21.45 -10.00
N LEU A 161 6.09 -20.78 -11.15
CA LEU A 161 5.78 -19.35 -11.24
C LEU A 161 4.46 -19.03 -10.54
N GLN A 162 3.43 -19.86 -10.70
CA GLN A 162 2.19 -19.74 -9.96
C GLN A 162 2.41 -19.79 -8.44
N GLY A 163 3.19 -20.77 -7.96
CA GLY A 163 3.49 -20.90 -6.53
C GLY A 163 4.19 -19.66 -5.97
N GLU A 164 5.12 -19.10 -6.73
CA GLU A 164 5.81 -17.85 -6.39
C GLU A 164 4.85 -16.64 -6.37
N LEU A 165 3.98 -16.51 -7.37
CA LEU A 165 2.97 -15.45 -7.43
C LEU A 165 1.96 -15.55 -6.27
N ASP A 166 1.50 -16.74 -5.94
CA ASP A 166 0.58 -16.98 -4.82
C ASP A 166 1.25 -16.66 -3.48
N ALA A 167 2.54 -16.97 -3.32
CA ALA A 167 3.33 -16.60 -2.16
C ALA A 167 3.48 -15.07 -2.02
N VAL A 168 3.76 -14.36 -3.13
CA VAL A 168 3.82 -12.90 -3.14
C VAL A 168 2.46 -12.29 -2.81
N ALA A 169 1.37 -12.79 -3.40
CA ALA A 169 0.02 -12.34 -3.10
C ALA A 169 -0.34 -12.57 -1.62
N SER A 170 0.08 -13.70 -1.05
CA SER A 170 -0.14 -14.01 0.37
C SER A 170 0.64 -13.06 1.28
N SER A 171 1.92 -12.85 1.01
CA SER A 171 2.78 -11.90 1.74
C SER A 171 2.22 -10.49 1.68
N LEU A 172 1.80 -10.04 0.49
CA LEU A 172 1.15 -8.76 0.29
C LEU A 172 -0.25 -8.69 0.90
N SER A 173 -0.91 -9.79 1.23
CA SER A 173 -2.23 -9.77 1.89
C SER A 173 -2.16 -9.68 3.42
N GLN A 174 -1.00 -9.95 4.03
CA GLN A 174 -0.82 -9.88 5.48
C GLN A 174 -0.76 -8.43 5.98
N PRO A 175 -1.69 -7.97 6.82
CA PRO A 175 -1.66 -6.61 7.37
C PRO A 175 -0.36 -6.36 8.13
N GLY A 176 0.31 -5.24 7.87
CA GLY A 176 1.51 -4.82 8.62
C GLY A 176 2.87 -5.14 7.99
N VAL A 177 2.94 -5.89 6.87
CA VAL A 177 4.22 -6.16 6.16
C VAL A 177 4.87 -4.87 5.64
N LEU A 178 4.08 -3.84 5.32
CA LEU A 178 4.56 -2.53 4.89
C LEU A 178 4.87 -1.57 6.06
N GLY A 179 4.84 -2.03 7.32
CA GLY A 179 5.30 -1.26 8.48
C GLY A 179 4.36 -0.16 9.00
N PHE A 180 3.24 0.12 8.34
CA PHE A 180 2.27 1.13 8.75
C PHE A 180 0.99 0.51 9.33
N GLY A 181 1.13 -0.34 10.34
CA GLY A 181 -0.03 -0.78 11.09
C GLY A 181 -0.74 0.41 11.72
N THR A 182 -1.99 0.66 11.38
CA THR A 182 -2.84 1.71 11.99
C THR A 182 -2.81 1.66 13.53
N GLN A 183 -2.56 0.48 14.10
CA GLN A 183 -2.39 0.28 15.54
C GLN A 183 -1.21 1.03 16.18
N THR A 184 -0.18 1.43 15.44
CA THR A 184 0.95 2.20 16.02
C THR A 184 0.68 3.70 16.07
N LEU A 185 -0.25 4.22 15.26
CA LEU A 185 -0.57 5.64 15.19
C LEU A 185 -1.70 6.05 16.14
N VAL A 186 -2.63 5.14 16.44
CA VAL A 186 -3.73 5.41 17.39
C VAL A 186 -3.24 5.90 18.76
N PRO A 187 -2.22 5.28 19.40
CA PRO A 187 -1.69 5.78 20.67
C PRO A 187 -1.09 7.18 20.56
N PHE A 188 -0.45 7.48 19.44
CA PHE A 188 0.19 8.78 19.19
C PHE A 188 -0.85 9.88 18.95
N GLU A 189 -1.89 9.58 18.17
CA GLU A 189 -3.01 10.50 17.93
C GLU A 189 -3.74 10.83 19.24
N VAL A 190 -4.05 9.81 20.05
CA VAL A 190 -4.67 9.98 21.38
C VAL A 190 -3.77 10.80 22.31
N ALA A 191 -2.46 10.55 22.32
CA ALA A 191 -1.50 11.31 23.12
C ALA A 191 -1.42 12.78 22.67
N PHE A 192 -1.40 13.04 21.36
CA PHE A 192 -1.36 14.39 20.78
C PHE A 192 -2.62 15.18 21.15
N PHE A 193 -3.81 14.63 20.90
CA PHE A 193 -5.07 15.31 21.24
C PHE A 193 -5.23 15.47 22.75
N GLY A 194 -4.80 14.48 23.53
CA GLY A 194 -4.77 14.56 24.99
C GLY A 194 -3.89 15.71 25.49
N MET A 195 -2.69 15.88 24.91
CA MET A 195 -1.80 16.99 25.25
C MET A 195 -2.40 18.34 24.86
N CYS A 196 -2.97 18.47 23.66
CA CYS A 196 -3.64 19.71 23.24
C CYS A 196 -4.81 20.08 24.17
N LEU A 197 -5.62 19.10 24.57
CA LEU A 197 -6.73 19.31 25.51
C LEU A 197 -6.23 19.84 26.87
N LEU A 198 -5.15 19.24 27.41
CA LEU A 198 -4.55 19.67 28.67
C LEU A 198 -4.03 21.11 28.60
N VAL A 199 -3.38 21.50 27.49
CA VAL A 199 -2.89 22.87 27.28
C VAL A 199 -4.05 23.87 27.20
N ILE A 200 -5.14 23.52 26.52
CA ILE A 200 -6.35 24.35 26.47
C ILE A 200 -6.94 24.54 27.87
N LEU A 201 -7.04 23.46 28.64
CA LEU A 201 -7.58 23.49 30.01
C LEU A 201 -6.71 24.36 30.93
N GLN A 202 -5.39 24.22 30.87
CA GLN A 202 -4.44 25.05 31.64
C GLN A 202 -4.54 26.53 31.25
N SER A 203 -4.67 26.82 29.95
CA SER A 203 -4.81 28.19 29.44
C SER A 203 -6.12 28.83 29.89
N ALA A 204 -7.23 28.06 29.86
CA ALA A 204 -8.53 28.50 30.35
C ALA A 204 -8.52 28.78 31.86
N PHE A 205 -7.84 27.93 32.65
CA PHE A 205 -7.66 28.14 34.08
C PHE A 205 -6.87 29.43 34.38
N SER A 206 -5.78 29.67 33.64
CA SER A 206 -4.99 30.91 33.73
C SER A 206 -5.83 32.16 33.42
N LEU A 207 -6.66 32.11 32.38
CA LEU A 207 -7.57 33.20 32.03
C LEU A 207 -8.60 33.47 33.13
N LEU A 208 -9.25 32.43 33.64
CA LEU A 208 -10.23 32.54 34.73
C LEU A 208 -9.60 33.13 35.99
N ALA A 209 -8.42 32.66 36.38
CA ALA A 209 -7.69 33.18 37.53
C ALA A 209 -7.34 34.67 37.36
N GLY A 210 -6.86 35.07 36.17
CA GLY A 210 -6.55 36.46 35.84
C GLY A 210 -7.77 37.38 35.90
N VAL A 211 -8.90 36.94 35.34
CA VAL A 211 -10.17 37.69 35.37
C VAL A 211 -10.71 37.80 36.79
N LEU A 212 -10.63 36.73 37.58
CA LEU A 212 -11.13 36.70 38.95
C LEU A 212 -10.32 37.64 39.86
N LEU A 213 -8.99 37.66 39.73
CA LEU A 213 -8.11 38.62 40.41
C LEU A 213 -8.45 40.07 40.02
N PHE A 214 -8.70 40.34 38.73
CA PHE A 214 -9.09 41.67 38.27
C PHE A 214 -10.43 42.13 38.85
N ARG A 215 -11.42 41.22 38.96
CA ARG A 215 -12.71 41.51 39.59
C ARG A 215 -12.57 41.78 41.09
N MET A 216 -11.78 40.97 41.82
CA MET A 216 -11.53 41.20 43.24
C MET A 216 -10.82 42.53 43.50
N GLN A 217 -9.85 42.89 42.65
CA GLN A 217 -9.17 44.18 42.75
C GLN A 217 -10.13 45.36 42.53
N ARG A 218 -11.10 45.22 41.63
CA ARG A 218 -12.12 46.26 41.39
C ARG A 218 -13.08 46.40 42.57
N ALA A 219 -13.45 45.30 43.22
CA ALA A 219 -14.30 45.31 44.41
C ALA A 219 -13.59 45.93 45.63
N LEU A 220 -12.31 45.61 45.83
CA LEU A 220 -11.50 46.16 46.93
C LEU A 220 -11.02 47.60 46.68
N GLY A 221 -10.99 48.05 45.41
CA GLY A 221 -10.59 49.42 45.04
C GLY A 221 -11.71 50.46 45.12
N SER A 222 -12.97 50.04 45.29
CA SER A 222 -14.12 50.94 45.43
C SER A 222 -14.46 51.32 46.87
N GLU A 223 -13.89 50.63 47.87
CA GLU A 223 -13.89 51.13 49.24
C GLU A 223 -12.73 52.11 49.39
N SER A 224 -13.05 53.40 49.31
CA SER A 224 -12.17 54.44 49.83
C SER A 224 -11.91 54.10 51.30
N LEU A 225 -10.75 53.53 51.58
CA LEU A 225 -10.36 53.10 52.94
C LEU A 225 -10.19 54.27 53.92
N PHE A 226 -10.51 55.49 53.49
CA PHE A 226 -10.54 56.71 54.29
C PHE A 226 -11.77 57.58 53.98
N PRO A 227 -13.01 57.10 54.22
CA PRO A 227 -14.17 58.00 54.19
C PRO A 227 -14.16 58.98 55.38
N HIS A 228 -13.24 58.78 56.33
CA HIS A 228 -13.15 59.54 57.57
C HIS A 228 -12.16 60.71 57.54
N LEU A 229 -11.37 60.91 56.48
CA LEU A 229 -10.42 62.03 56.39
C LEU A 229 -10.97 63.26 55.64
N GLU A 230 -12.11 63.15 54.95
CA GLU A 230 -12.72 64.28 54.23
C GLU A 230 -13.62 65.16 55.13
N ARG A 231 -13.77 64.82 56.42
CA ARG A 231 -14.62 65.54 57.39
C ARG A 231 -13.88 66.45 58.38
N ARG A 232 -12.67 66.93 58.04
CA ARG A 232 -11.95 67.96 58.81
C ARG A 232 -11.29 68.98 57.88
N GLY A 233 -12.06 69.95 57.42
CA GLY A 233 -11.56 71.05 56.61
C GLY A 233 -12.51 72.24 56.47
N SER A 234 -13.44 72.42 57.40
CA SER A 234 -14.19 73.68 57.55
C SER A 234 -13.99 74.17 58.98
N LEU A 235 -12.93 74.95 59.20
CA LEU A 235 -12.83 75.82 60.35
C LEU A 235 -12.91 77.28 59.89
N PRO A 236 -13.61 78.13 60.66
CA PRO A 236 -13.95 79.49 60.30
C PRO A 236 -12.81 80.47 60.58
N GLU A 237 -12.77 81.51 59.74
CA GLU A 237 -12.75 82.95 60.09
C GLU A 237 -12.12 83.42 61.42
N THR A 238 -11.28 84.46 61.28
CA THR A 238 -10.77 85.49 62.22
C THR A 238 -9.25 85.49 62.27
N ALA A 239 -8.50 86.58 62.36
CA ALA A 239 -8.66 88.03 62.19
C ALA A 239 -7.24 88.60 62.38
N ASP A 240 -6.95 89.74 61.74
CA ASP A 240 -5.96 90.77 62.14
C ASP A 240 -4.46 90.45 62.28
N GLY A 241 -3.64 91.24 61.58
CA GLY A 241 -2.23 91.45 61.96
C GLY A 241 -1.22 91.76 60.83
N GLU A 242 -1.45 92.80 60.03
CA GLU A 242 -0.34 93.61 59.45
C GLU A 242 0.28 94.46 60.59
N PRO A 243 1.45 95.15 60.46
CA PRO A 243 2.45 95.19 59.37
C PRO A 243 3.94 95.19 59.86
N GLU A 244 4.93 94.78 59.07
CA GLU A 244 6.26 95.44 59.14
C GLU A 244 7.17 95.27 57.90
N ARG A 245 7.40 96.43 57.29
CA ARG A 245 8.43 96.95 56.37
C ARG A 245 9.71 96.12 56.13
N LEU A 246 10.01 95.88 54.82
CA LEU A 246 11.14 96.35 53.98
C LEU A 246 12.54 96.64 54.63
N PRO A 247 13.70 96.57 53.91
CA PRO A 247 13.86 96.67 52.45
C PRO A 247 14.96 95.80 51.75
N ALA A 248 14.82 95.73 50.41
CA ALA A 248 15.82 95.79 49.34
C ALA A 248 17.28 95.34 49.54
N VAL A 249 17.76 94.46 48.65
CA VAL A 249 19.06 94.63 47.98
C VAL A 249 18.95 94.21 46.51
N ARG A 250 19.43 95.10 45.64
CA ARG A 250 19.53 95.03 44.18
C ARG A 250 21.01 94.87 43.81
N SER A 251 21.29 94.51 42.56
CA SER A 251 22.59 94.33 41.88
C SER A 251 23.22 92.96 42.11
N THR A 252 23.64 92.22 41.07
CA THR A 252 24.16 92.62 39.75
C THR A 252 23.53 91.87 38.58
#